data_AF-A0A2E4D7P3-F1
#
_entry.id   AF-A0A2E4D7P3-F1
#
_cell.length_a   1.000
_cell.length_b   1.000
_cell.length_c   1.000
_cell.angle_alpha   90.00
_cell.angle_beta   90.00
_cell.angle_gamma   90.00
#
_symmetry.space_group_name_H-M   'P 1'
#
loop_
_entity.id
_entity.type
_entity.pdbx_description
1 polymer ?
#
loop_
_entity_poly.entity_id
_entity_poly.type
_entity_poly.pdbx_seq_one_letter_code
_entity_poly.pdbx_strand_id
1 'polypeptide(L)'
;MKRLLGDPHNFGKKTYEEEGLIYKFRPLYGEYLLFARDSRFRKHLDHLFEDLPFPLIDCSRPNLTYSTCIQLMEKISVKSLPAKLSLSQIKSLGRALGVIQWLGVADLSDENIICGLSQNDQFIFAPIDLELIFSNVNTLISYSVLFPKHEHKLERIFGLRSLQQQLLQLDEKEVTELLESQMTTLQKLNDQHVKLCQFIEADIGPLQNIVIRVIMRDTFDYSNKIDIDKWHPEELVQYNRGDIPIFYKKLGANEVFYLGENDEVIYVKDKGFYENLQLSIIENSKWIPNYDVVTIFFIESLLPLIFPSSKDLKLELNGNIFILVKRGILFCYLNNKLFKRKLNYENFKES
;
A
#
# COMPACT_ATOMS: atom_id res chain seq x y z
N MET A 1 -29.82 -0.46 -5.58
CA MET A 1 -29.35 -0.49 -6.98
C MET A 1 -27.90 -0.91 -6.95
N LYS A 2 -27.56 -2.00 -7.63
CA LYS A 2 -26.20 -2.55 -7.70
C LYS A 2 -25.31 -1.70 -8.61
N ARG A 3 -24.21 -1.17 -8.08
CA ARG A 3 -23.18 -0.44 -8.85
C ARG A 3 -21.93 -1.32 -8.98
N LEU A 4 -21.55 -1.68 -10.20
CA LEU A 4 -20.33 -2.44 -10.45
C LEU A 4 -19.09 -1.55 -10.27
N LEU A 5 -18.04 -2.11 -9.67
CA LEU A 5 -16.78 -1.45 -9.36
C LEU A 5 -15.61 -2.32 -9.83
N GLY A 6 -14.58 -1.68 -10.40
CA GLY A 6 -13.35 -2.35 -10.81
C GLY A 6 -13.50 -3.33 -11.98
N ASP A 7 -12.42 -4.06 -12.21
CA ASP A 7 -12.25 -4.96 -13.34
C ASP A 7 -12.84 -6.37 -13.09
N PRO A 8 -13.24 -7.08 -14.16
CA PRO A 8 -13.65 -8.48 -14.05
C PRO A 8 -12.44 -9.38 -13.81
N HIS A 9 -12.58 -10.28 -12.85
CA HIS A 9 -11.64 -11.36 -12.57
C HIS A 9 -12.41 -12.66 -12.33
N ASN A 10 -11.71 -13.80 -12.38
CA ASN A 10 -12.23 -15.09 -11.93
C ASN A 10 -13.66 -15.38 -12.45
N PHE A 11 -13.83 -15.49 -13.77
CA PHE A 11 -15.11 -15.78 -14.45
C PHE A 11 -16.08 -14.60 -14.45
N GLY A 12 -15.58 -13.39 -14.75
CA GLY A 12 -16.39 -12.18 -14.89
C GLY A 12 -16.88 -11.59 -13.57
N LYS A 13 -16.38 -12.09 -12.43
CA LYS A 13 -16.74 -11.57 -11.10
C LYS A 13 -16.16 -10.18 -10.94
N LYS A 14 -16.99 -9.24 -10.49
CA LYS A 14 -16.63 -7.84 -10.26
C LYS A 14 -17.02 -7.43 -8.86
N THR A 15 -16.19 -6.61 -8.23
CA THR A 15 -16.59 -5.92 -7.00
C THR A 15 -17.84 -5.10 -7.28
N TYR A 16 -18.74 -4.98 -6.32
CA TYR A 16 -19.91 -4.12 -6.46
C TYR A 16 -20.32 -3.48 -5.15
N GLU A 17 -20.98 -2.34 -5.27
CA GLU A 17 -21.63 -1.63 -4.18
C GLU A 17 -23.14 -1.86 -4.24
N GLU A 18 -23.73 -2.20 -3.10
CA GLU A 18 -25.18 -2.25 -2.91
C GLU A 18 -25.52 -1.89 -1.46
N GLU A 19 -26.43 -0.93 -1.29
CA GLU A 19 -26.97 -0.54 0.03
C GLU A 19 -25.89 -0.13 1.07
N GLY A 20 -24.82 0.54 0.61
CA GLY A 20 -23.73 0.98 1.49
C GLY A 20 -22.75 -0.14 1.87
N LEU A 21 -22.87 -1.32 1.27
CA LEU A 21 -21.96 -2.44 1.42
C LEU A 21 -21.14 -2.63 0.13
N ILE A 22 -19.88 -3.02 0.29
CA ILE A 22 -18.98 -3.43 -0.79
C ILE A 22 -18.83 -4.94 -0.76
N TYR A 23 -19.11 -5.56 -1.90
CA TYR A 23 -19.07 -7.00 -2.10
C TYR A 23 -17.85 -7.32 -2.97
N LYS A 24 -16.89 -8.05 -2.42
CA LYS A 24 -15.69 -8.51 -3.14
C LYS A 24 -15.72 -10.04 -3.29
N PHE A 25 -15.21 -10.55 -4.41
CA PHE A 25 -15.13 -11.98 -4.70
C PHE A 25 -13.72 -12.53 -4.46
N ARG A 26 -13.11 -12.08 -3.37
CA ARG A 26 -11.73 -12.40 -2.96
C ARG A 26 -11.58 -12.19 -1.45
N PRO A 27 -10.54 -12.76 -0.82
CA PRO A 27 -10.22 -12.51 0.57
C PRO A 27 -9.97 -11.04 0.90
N LEU A 28 -10.49 -10.59 2.05
CA LEU A 28 -10.31 -9.26 2.62
C LEU A 28 -9.24 -9.24 3.71
N TYR A 29 -8.09 -9.92 3.51
CA TYR A 29 -7.07 -10.04 4.57
C TYR A 29 -6.61 -8.67 5.08
N GLY A 30 -6.21 -7.77 4.18
CA GLY A 30 -5.71 -6.45 4.58
C GLY A 30 -6.81 -5.53 5.12
N GLU A 31 -7.98 -5.49 4.50
CA GLU A 31 -9.10 -4.70 4.99
C GLU A 31 -9.58 -5.17 6.35
N TYR A 32 -9.60 -6.49 6.59
CA TYR A 32 -9.96 -7.04 7.89
C TYR A 32 -8.93 -6.62 8.96
N LEU A 33 -7.64 -6.80 8.69
CA LEU A 33 -6.58 -6.43 9.63
C LEU A 33 -6.56 -4.93 9.95
N LEU A 34 -6.79 -4.07 8.96
CA LEU A 34 -6.70 -2.61 9.16
C LEU A 34 -8.00 -1.95 9.61
N PHE A 35 -9.18 -2.50 9.28
CA PHE A 35 -10.44 -1.78 9.46
C PHE A 35 -11.48 -2.52 10.29
N ALA A 36 -11.40 -3.85 10.43
CA ALA A 36 -12.46 -4.61 11.09
C ALA A 36 -12.51 -4.34 12.60
N ARG A 37 -13.72 -4.06 13.11
CA ARG A 37 -14.01 -3.88 14.54
C ARG A 37 -13.57 -5.04 15.42
N ASP A 38 -13.56 -6.25 14.89
CA ASP A 38 -13.26 -7.47 15.60
C ASP A 38 -11.81 -7.95 15.46
N SER A 39 -11.03 -7.38 14.53
CA SER A 39 -9.61 -7.70 14.37
C SER A 39 -8.81 -7.39 15.65
N ARG A 40 -8.08 -8.40 16.14
CA ARG A 40 -7.14 -8.26 17.26
C ARG A 40 -5.94 -7.41 16.87
N PHE A 41 -5.47 -7.54 15.64
CA PHE A 41 -4.42 -6.70 15.10
C PHE A 41 -4.85 -5.22 15.10
N ARG A 42 -6.05 -4.90 14.56
CA ARG A 42 -6.56 -3.53 14.59
C ARG A 42 -6.69 -2.97 16.00
N LYS A 43 -7.31 -3.71 16.92
CA LYS A 43 -7.42 -3.28 18.33
C LYS A 43 -6.07 -3.02 18.97
N HIS A 44 -5.06 -3.81 18.63
CA HIS A 44 -3.72 -3.59 19.13
C HIS A 44 -3.09 -2.33 18.54
N LEU A 45 -3.30 -2.06 17.25
CA LEU A 45 -2.86 -0.82 16.62
C LEU A 45 -3.50 0.42 17.30
N ASP A 46 -4.80 0.40 17.56
CA ASP A 46 -5.48 1.51 18.26
C ASP A 46 -4.92 1.74 19.67
N HIS A 47 -4.51 0.67 20.36
CA HIS A 47 -3.83 0.80 21.65
C HIS A 47 -2.40 1.37 21.53
N LEU A 48 -1.70 1.05 20.45
CA LEU A 48 -0.35 1.60 20.21
C LEU A 48 -0.42 3.05 19.72
N PHE A 49 -1.48 3.46 19.04
CA PHE A 49 -1.57 4.74 18.34
C PHE A 49 -3.01 5.30 18.43
N GLU A 50 -3.22 6.30 19.28
CA GLU A 50 -4.56 6.87 19.56
C GLU A 50 -5.22 7.59 18.37
N ASP A 51 -4.44 8.02 17.37
CA ASP A 51 -4.88 8.90 16.29
C ASP A 51 -4.71 8.26 14.90
N LEU A 52 -4.73 6.93 14.80
CA LEU A 52 -4.67 6.27 13.49
C LEU A 52 -5.89 6.66 12.64
N PRO A 53 -5.69 7.17 11.41
CA PRO A 53 -6.77 7.65 10.55
C PRO A 53 -7.45 6.52 9.77
N PHE A 54 -7.25 5.27 10.19
CA PHE A 54 -7.92 4.12 9.58
C PHE A 54 -9.35 4.02 10.13
N PRO A 55 -10.38 3.91 9.27
CA PRO A 55 -11.76 3.80 9.71
C PRO A 55 -12.00 2.48 10.43
N LEU A 56 -13.04 2.44 11.24
CA LEU A 56 -13.45 1.26 11.98
C LEU A 56 -14.80 0.78 11.45
N ILE A 57 -14.79 -0.32 10.71
CA ILE A 57 -15.93 -0.82 9.93
C ILE A 57 -16.27 -2.26 10.28
N ASP A 58 -17.47 -2.68 9.91
CA ASP A 58 -17.80 -4.10 9.82
C ASP A 58 -17.23 -4.67 8.51
N CYS A 59 -16.46 -5.75 8.64
CA CYS A 59 -15.78 -6.42 7.55
C CYS A 59 -15.85 -7.93 7.81
N SER A 60 -16.12 -8.71 6.76
CA SER A 60 -16.18 -10.15 6.86
C SER A 60 -14.81 -10.71 7.24
N ARG A 61 -14.78 -11.60 8.23
CA ARG A 61 -13.56 -12.36 8.52
C ARG A 61 -13.17 -13.18 7.28
N PRO A 62 -11.93 -13.07 6.79
CA PRO A 62 -11.54 -13.74 5.56
C PRO A 62 -11.50 -15.25 5.75
N ASN A 63 -11.94 -15.99 4.73
CA ASN A 63 -11.79 -17.44 4.70
C ASN A 63 -10.31 -17.84 4.64
N LEU A 64 -9.94 -18.91 5.36
CA LEU A 64 -8.59 -19.47 5.32
C LEU A 64 -8.29 -20.18 3.99
N THR A 65 -9.34 -20.69 3.34
CA THR A 65 -9.26 -21.25 2.00
C THR A 65 -9.56 -20.15 0.99
N TYR A 66 -8.59 -19.90 0.10
CA TYR A 66 -8.80 -19.00 -1.03
C TYR A 66 -9.98 -19.52 -1.86
N SER A 67 -10.98 -18.67 -2.02
CA SER A 67 -12.23 -18.96 -2.73
C SER A 67 -12.74 -17.67 -3.33
N THR A 68 -13.52 -17.79 -4.39
CA THR A 68 -14.22 -16.65 -4.99
C THR A 68 -15.57 -16.38 -4.32
N CYS A 69 -15.72 -16.85 -3.07
CA CYS A 69 -16.88 -16.55 -2.26
C CYS A 69 -16.96 -15.05 -2.01
N ILE A 70 -18.20 -14.55 -1.95
CA ILE A 70 -18.47 -13.16 -1.65
C ILE A 70 -18.03 -12.87 -0.21
N GLN A 71 -17.26 -11.81 -0.04
CA GLN A 71 -16.95 -11.18 1.23
C GLN A 71 -17.48 -9.75 1.22
N LEU A 72 -17.97 -9.31 2.38
CA LEU A 72 -18.60 -8.00 2.54
C LEU A 72 -17.79 -7.11 3.47
N MET A 73 -17.81 -5.82 3.18
CA MET A 73 -17.35 -4.75 4.07
C MET A 73 -18.26 -3.52 3.97
N GLU A 74 -18.36 -2.72 5.02
CA GLU A 74 -19.04 -1.43 4.94
C GLU A 74 -18.30 -0.49 3.98
N LYS A 75 -19.06 0.32 3.24
CA LYS A 75 -18.51 1.39 2.42
C LYS A 75 -17.97 2.52 3.30
N ILE A 76 -16.69 2.83 3.14
CA ILE A 76 -16.08 4.01 3.75
C ILE A 76 -16.54 5.24 2.97
N SER A 77 -17.13 6.20 3.67
CA SER A 77 -17.61 7.46 3.10
C SER A 77 -16.92 8.64 3.78
N VAL A 78 -16.48 9.61 2.98
CA VAL A 78 -15.74 10.78 3.47
C VAL A 78 -16.29 12.08 2.90
N LYS A 79 -16.19 13.16 3.68
CA LYS A 79 -16.33 14.55 3.25
C LYS A 79 -14.99 15.04 2.70
N SER A 80 -15.03 16.12 1.92
CA SER A 80 -13.84 16.81 1.42
C SER A 80 -12.91 17.27 2.54
N LEU A 81 -11.61 17.25 2.27
CA LEU A 81 -10.60 17.78 3.18
C LEU A 81 -10.60 19.32 3.17
N PRO A 82 -10.16 19.94 4.28
CA PRO A 82 -9.80 21.35 4.28
C PRO A 82 -8.61 21.61 3.33
N ALA A 83 -8.39 22.89 3.01
CA ALA A 83 -7.26 23.30 2.17
C ALA A 83 -5.90 22.95 2.81
N LYS A 84 -5.81 23.03 4.15
CA LYS A 84 -4.61 22.68 4.93
C LYS A 84 -4.97 21.66 6.00
N LEU A 85 -4.12 20.64 6.15
CA LEU A 85 -4.22 19.68 7.26
C LEU A 85 -3.70 20.31 8.56
N SER A 86 -4.31 19.95 9.69
CA SER A 86 -3.77 20.30 11.00
C SER A 86 -2.53 19.45 11.32
N LEU A 87 -1.68 19.93 12.24
CA LEU A 87 -0.49 19.17 12.68
C LEU A 87 -0.86 17.77 13.20
N SER A 88 -2.00 17.65 13.89
CA SER A 88 -2.50 16.35 14.35
C SER A 88 -2.85 15.42 13.19
N GLN A 89 -3.44 15.93 12.11
CA GLN A 89 -3.78 15.13 10.93
C GLN A 89 -2.53 14.71 10.16
N ILE A 90 -1.52 15.58 10.10
CA ILE A 90 -0.22 15.27 9.49
C ILE A 90 0.49 14.15 10.26
N LYS A 91 0.46 14.21 11.60
CA LYS A 91 0.95 13.15 12.48
C LYS A 91 0.21 11.82 12.25
N SER A 92 -1.12 11.86 12.20
CA SER A 92 -1.95 10.69 11.88
C SER A 92 -1.61 10.10 10.52
N LEU A 93 -1.37 10.94 9.50
CA LEU A 93 -0.95 10.49 8.18
C LEU A 93 0.39 9.77 8.24
N GLY A 94 1.40 10.33 8.91
CA GLY A 94 2.71 9.68 9.05
C GLY A 94 2.62 8.33 9.74
N ARG A 95 1.80 8.22 10.80
CA ARG A 95 1.50 6.94 11.46
C ARG A 95 0.87 5.92 10.50
N ALA A 96 -0.13 6.34 9.72
CA ALA A 96 -0.75 5.46 8.73
C ALA A 96 0.27 4.97 7.69
N LEU A 97 1.12 5.88 7.17
CA LEU A 97 2.19 5.53 6.24
C LEU A 97 3.18 4.51 6.85
N GLY A 98 3.49 4.65 8.14
CA GLY A 98 4.32 3.70 8.87
C GLY A 98 3.68 2.30 8.96
N VAL A 99 2.39 2.22 9.27
CA VAL A 99 1.66 0.93 9.31
C VAL A 99 1.58 0.29 7.92
N ILE A 100 1.22 1.06 6.90
CA ILE A 100 1.12 0.60 5.50
C ILE A 100 2.45 0.04 5.02
N GLN A 101 3.54 0.74 5.34
CA GLN A 101 4.88 0.31 4.99
C GLN A 101 5.31 -0.95 5.76
N TRP A 102 5.01 -1.04 7.06
CA TRP A 102 5.33 -2.22 7.86
C TRP A 102 4.61 -3.47 7.34
N LEU A 103 3.34 -3.32 6.94
CA LEU A 103 2.54 -4.38 6.34
C LEU A 103 2.95 -4.73 4.91
N GLY A 104 3.82 -3.94 4.27
CA GLY A 104 4.23 -4.17 2.88
C GLY A 104 3.04 -4.08 1.91
N VAL A 105 2.18 -3.08 2.08
CA VAL A 105 1.05 -2.86 1.16
C VAL A 105 1.56 -2.24 -0.14
N ALA A 106 1.11 -2.78 -1.27
CA ALA A 106 1.41 -2.27 -2.61
C ALA A 106 0.15 -1.89 -3.39
N ASP A 107 0.34 -1.41 -4.62
CA ASP A 107 -0.73 -1.03 -5.58
C ASP A 107 -1.69 0.05 -5.05
N LEU A 108 -1.13 1.01 -4.32
CA LEU A 108 -1.78 2.16 -3.74
C LEU A 108 -1.84 3.32 -4.74
N SER A 109 -2.51 3.13 -5.87
CA SER A 109 -2.94 4.21 -6.77
C SER A 109 -4.03 5.09 -6.12
N ASP A 110 -4.41 6.21 -6.72
CA ASP A 110 -5.37 7.13 -6.09
C ASP A 110 -6.77 6.55 -5.97
N GLU A 111 -7.19 5.70 -6.92
CA GLU A 111 -8.44 4.98 -6.83
C GLU A 111 -8.47 4.00 -5.64
N ASN A 112 -7.30 3.59 -5.16
CA ASN A 112 -7.11 2.69 -4.03
C ASN A 112 -6.85 3.42 -2.70
N ILE A 113 -7.03 4.75 -2.64
CA ILE A 113 -6.95 5.53 -1.41
C ILE A 113 -8.24 6.31 -1.17
N ILE A 114 -8.92 6.02 -0.06
CA ILE A 114 -10.00 6.87 0.44
C ILE A 114 -9.42 7.84 1.46
N CYS A 115 -9.45 9.13 1.15
CA CYS A 115 -8.97 10.17 2.06
C CYS A 115 -9.97 11.32 2.19
N GLY A 116 -10.23 11.75 3.42
CA GLY A 116 -11.20 12.80 3.70
C GLY A 116 -11.50 12.96 5.18
N LEU A 117 -12.65 13.56 5.49
CA LEU A 117 -13.16 13.65 6.86
C LEU A 117 -14.35 12.70 7.06
N SER A 118 -14.43 12.05 8.20
CA SER A 118 -15.59 11.28 8.61
C SER A 118 -16.81 12.20 8.84
N GLN A 119 -17.99 11.62 9.08
CA GLN A 119 -19.17 12.39 9.46
C GLN A 119 -18.96 13.23 10.73
N ASN A 120 -18.07 12.78 11.63
CA ASN A 120 -17.70 13.45 12.87
C ASN A 120 -16.40 14.27 12.74
N ASP A 121 -16.02 14.65 11.52
CA ASP A 121 -14.84 15.47 11.22
C ASP A 121 -13.48 14.86 11.63
N GLN A 122 -13.44 13.54 11.82
CA GLN A 122 -12.20 12.81 12.04
C GLN A 122 -11.49 12.58 10.71
N PHE A 123 -10.18 12.76 10.68
CA PHE A 123 -9.39 12.51 9.48
C PHE A 123 -9.36 11.02 9.14
N ILE A 124 -9.69 10.68 7.90
CA ILE A 124 -9.66 9.33 7.35
C ILE A 124 -8.60 9.28 6.26
N PHE A 125 -7.74 8.27 6.35
CA PHE A 125 -6.80 7.86 5.31
C PHE A 125 -6.81 6.34 5.25
N ALA A 126 -7.55 5.77 4.32
CA ALA A 126 -7.83 4.36 4.23
C ALA A 126 -7.38 3.81 2.87
N PRO A 127 -6.29 3.02 2.82
CA PRO A 127 -5.99 2.28 1.62
C PRO A 127 -7.02 1.16 1.44
N ILE A 128 -7.56 1.02 0.24
CA ILE A 128 -8.50 -0.04 -0.13
C ILE A 128 -7.86 -0.93 -1.18
N ASP A 129 -8.48 -2.08 -1.41
CA ASP A 129 -7.94 -3.09 -2.32
C ASP A 129 -6.61 -3.69 -1.82
N LEU A 130 -6.64 -4.16 -0.57
CA LEU A 130 -5.45 -4.60 0.16
C LEU A 130 -5.09 -6.06 -0.09
N GLU A 131 -5.26 -6.52 -1.33
CA GLU A 131 -4.90 -7.89 -1.75
C GLU A 131 -3.39 -8.08 -1.96
N LEU A 132 -2.65 -6.98 -2.05
CA LEU A 132 -1.18 -6.92 -2.11
C LEU A 132 -0.58 -6.50 -0.75
N ILE A 133 -1.17 -6.99 0.34
CA ILE A 133 -0.58 -6.94 1.68
C ILE A 133 0.51 -8.00 1.83
N PHE A 134 1.50 -7.76 2.70
CA PHE A 134 2.69 -8.61 2.89
C PHE A 134 3.48 -8.84 1.61
N SER A 135 3.28 -7.99 0.61
CA SER A 135 3.98 -8.09 -0.65
C SER A 135 5.47 -7.90 -0.37
N ASN A 136 6.32 -8.64 -1.10
CA ASN A 136 7.76 -8.41 -1.06
C ASN A 136 8.15 -7.17 -1.86
N VAL A 137 7.40 -6.10 -1.70
CA VAL A 137 7.96 -4.81 -2.04
C VAL A 137 9.11 -4.63 -1.05
N ASN A 138 10.34 -4.86 -1.52
CA ASN A 138 11.57 -4.59 -0.77
C ASN A 138 11.43 -3.24 -0.11
N THR A 139 11.05 -3.24 1.16
CA THR A 139 11.21 -2.24 2.22
C THR A 139 10.72 -0.81 1.96
N LEU A 140 10.39 -0.43 0.74
CA LEU A 140 10.26 0.97 0.32
C LEU A 140 8.85 1.24 -0.15
N ILE A 141 8.17 2.12 0.57
CA ILE A 141 6.85 2.63 0.19
C ILE A 141 6.84 3.22 -1.23
N SER A 142 8.01 3.61 -1.78
CA SER A 142 8.18 4.14 -3.13
C SER A 142 7.71 3.16 -4.22
N TYR A 143 7.73 1.87 -3.92
CA TYR A 143 7.27 0.83 -4.83
C TYR A 143 5.77 0.53 -4.71
N SER A 144 5.12 1.03 -3.66
CA SER A 144 3.68 0.81 -3.43
C SER A 144 2.78 1.57 -4.40
N VAL A 145 3.31 2.40 -5.31
CA VAL A 145 2.53 3.33 -6.17
C VAL A 145 1.86 4.47 -5.37
N LEU A 146 2.06 4.52 -4.06
CA LEU A 146 1.62 5.65 -3.23
C LEU A 146 2.33 6.96 -3.60
N PHE A 147 3.56 6.85 -4.11
CA PHE A 147 4.38 7.95 -4.58
C PHE A 147 4.58 7.87 -6.10
N PRO A 148 4.73 9.01 -6.77
CA PRO A 148 5.14 9.03 -8.16
C PRO A 148 6.53 8.41 -8.30
N LYS A 149 6.67 7.51 -9.27
CA LYS A 149 7.95 6.90 -9.64
C LYS A 149 8.61 7.69 -10.77
N HIS A 150 9.94 7.71 -10.79
CA HIS A 150 10.72 8.44 -11.79
C HIS A 150 10.49 7.96 -13.24
N GLU A 151 10.13 6.68 -13.41
CA GLU A 151 10.07 6.01 -14.72
C GLU A 151 8.65 5.86 -15.27
N HIS A 152 7.62 6.13 -14.46
CA HIS A 152 6.23 6.00 -14.92
C HIS A 152 5.79 7.28 -15.62
N LYS A 153 5.19 7.11 -16.81
CA LYS A 153 4.48 8.19 -17.51
C LYS A 153 3.40 8.76 -16.58
N LEU A 154 3.23 10.09 -16.59
CA LEU A 154 2.29 10.87 -15.77
C LEU A 154 0.82 10.42 -15.83
N GLU A 155 0.48 9.53 -16.76
CA GLU A 155 -0.85 8.95 -16.92
C GLU A 155 -1.28 8.08 -15.73
N ARG A 156 -0.33 7.52 -14.96
CA ARG A 156 -0.67 6.76 -13.75
C ARG A 156 -0.75 7.65 -12.54
N ILE A 157 -1.90 7.59 -11.90
CA ILE A 157 -2.18 8.37 -10.72
C ILE A 157 -1.68 7.62 -9.48
N PHE A 158 -0.86 8.28 -8.66
CA PHE A 158 -0.30 7.72 -7.43
C PHE A 158 -1.20 8.02 -6.23
N GLY A 159 -1.18 7.17 -5.19
CA GLY A 159 -2.15 7.22 -4.09
C GLY A 159 -2.23 8.56 -3.34
N LEU A 160 -1.10 9.26 -3.15
CA LEU A 160 -1.09 10.57 -2.50
C LEU A 160 -1.50 11.74 -3.40
N ARG A 161 -1.89 11.52 -4.66
CA ARG A 161 -2.36 12.59 -5.55
C ARG A 161 -3.56 13.31 -4.94
N SER A 162 -4.49 12.59 -4.31
CA SER A 162 -5.65 13.17 -3.63
C SER A 162 -5.28 14.16 -2.51
N LEU A 163 -4.07 14.03 -1.96
CA LEU A 163 -3.51 14.90 -0.92
C LEU A 163 -2.50 15.93 -1.43
N GLN A 164 -2.22 15.97 -2.74
CA GLN A 164 -1.13 16.77 -3.29
C GLN A 164 -1.24 18.26 -2.91
N GLN A 165 -2.44 18.83 -2.96
CA GLN A 165 -2.66 20.23 -2.60
C GLN A 165 -2.34 20.53 -1.13
N GLN A 166 -2.69 19.62 -0.22
CA GLN A 166 -2.40 19.73 1.20
C GLN A 166 -0.91 19.52 1.46
N LEU A 167 -0.29 18.55 0.79
CA LEU A 167 1.14 18.22 0.94
C LEU A 167 2.05 19.37 0.45
N LEU A 168 1.70 20.06 -0.63
CA LEU A 168 2.45 21.22 -1.12
C LEU A 168 2.41 22.44 -0.19
N GLN A 169 1.49 22.45 0.78
CA GLN A 169 1.34 23.53 1.76
C GLN A 169 2.09 23.27 3.07
N LEU A 170 2.73 22.12 3.23
CA LEU A 170 3.45 21.79 4.44
C LEU A 170 4.69 22.67 4.60
N ASP A 171 4.89 23.19 5.81
CA ASP A 171 6.13 23.84 6.21
C ASP A 171 7.18 22.84 6.74
N GLU A 172 8.36 23.34 7.09
CA GLU A 172 9.47 22.52 7.61
C GLU A 172 9.06 21.71 8.86
N LYS A 173 8.30 22.31 9.77
CA LYS A 173 7.87 21.67 11.01
C LYS A 173 6.87 20.56 10.71
N GLU A 174 5.93 20.81 9.82
CA GLU A 174 4.91 19.87 9.41
C GLU A 174 5.52 18.65 8.68
N VAL A 175 6.55 18.87 7.88
CA VAL A 175 7.28 17.79 7.19
C VAL A 175 8.09 16.96 8.17
N THR A 176 8.75 17.61 9.14
CA THR A 176 9.42 16.90 10.24
C THR A 176 8.44 16.03 11.01
N GLU A 177 7.26 16.55 11.39
CA GLU A 177 6.24 15.77 12.10
C GLU A 177 5.76 14.56 11.27
N LEU A 178 5.53 14.74 9.96
CA LEU A 178 5.14 13.64 9.06
C LEU A 178 6.18 12.51 9.05
N LEU A 179 7.46 12.88 8.93
CA LEU A 179 8.57 11.93 8.88
C LEU A 179 8.81 11.26 10.24
N GLU A 180 8.87 12.03 11.32
CA GLU A 180 9.11 11.49 12.66
C GLU A 180 7.96 10.58 13.11
N SER A 181 6.71 10.95 12.84
CA SER A 181 5.56 10.11 13.19
C SER A 181 5.53 8.79 12.42
N GLN A 182 5.94 8.78 11.15
CA GLN A 182 6.14 7.55 10.40
C GLN A 182 7.27 6.68 10.97
N MET A 183 8.46 7.27 11.19
CA MET A 183 9.63 6.55 11.70
C MET A 183 9.37 5.94 13.08
N THR A 184 8.79 6.72 14.00
CA THR A 184 8.45 6.25 15.34
C THR A 184 7.39 5.15 15.31
N THR A 185 6.46 5.20 14.35
CA THR A 185 5.48 4.12 14.11
C THR A 185 6.15 2.84 13.66
N LEU A 186 7.02 2.91 12.64
CA LEU A 186 7.78 1.76 12.18
C LEU A 186 8.61 1.12 13.30
N GLN A 187 9.31 1.95 14.08
CA GLN A 187 10.10 1.47 15.21
C GLN A 187 9.21 0.72 16.23
N LYS A 188 8.10 1.32 16.64
CA LYS A 188 7.19 0.75 17.62
C LYS A 188 6.53 -0.55 17.12
N LEU A 189 6.19 -0.64 15.84
CA LEU A 189 5.66 -1.86 15.23
C LEU A 189 6.70 -2.99 15.25
N ASN A 190 7.94 -2.68 14.90
CA ASN A 190 9.04 -3.66 14.93
C ASN A 190 9.38 -4.12 16.35
N ASP A 191 9.35 -3.21 17.33
CA ASP A 191 9.51 -3.57 18.75
C ASP A 191 8.40 -4.53 19.23
N GLN A 192 7.24 -4.52 18.56
CA GLN A 192 6.11 -5.41 18.82
C GLN A 192 5.94 -6.53 17.79
N HIS A 193 6.92 -6.76 16.90
CA HIS A 193 6.77 -7.62 15.71
C HIS A 193 6.21 -9.01 16.05
N VAL A 194 6.80 -9.71 17.02
CA VAL A 194 6.38 -11.06 17.42
C VAL A 194 4.91 -11.08 17.84
N LYS A 195 4.49 -10.10 18.62
CA LYS A 195 3.11 -9.99 19.12
C LYS A 195 2.13 -9.63 18.01
N LEU A 196 2.52 -8.74 17.10
CA LEU A 196 1.72 -8.39 15.93
C LEU A 196 1.51 -9.59 15.00
N CYS A 197 2.57 -10.38 14.74
CA CYS A 197 2.46 -11.63 13.97
C CYS A 197 1.50 -12.62 14.62
N GLN A 198 1.54 -12.78 15.95
CA GLN A 198 0.58 -13.62 16.68
C GLN A 198 -0.86 -13.12 16.50
N PHE A 199 -1.10 -11.81 16.51
CA PHE A 199 -2.44 -11.28 16.25
C PHE A 199 -2.91 -11.48 14.82
N ILE A 200 -2.02 -11.32 13.83
CA ILE A 200 -2.32 -11.63 12.44
C ILE A 200 -2.72 -13.11 12.32
N GLU A 201 -1.93 -14.04 12.86
CA GLU A 201 -2.24 -15.47 12.81
C GLU A 201 -3.55 -15.82 13.50
N ALA A 202 -3.83 -15.17 14.63
CA ALA A 202 -5.05 -15.40 15.39
C ALA A 202 -6.29 -14.84 14.67
N ASP A 203 -6.13 -13.81 13.84
CA ASP A 203 -7.19 -13.17 13.06
C ASP A 203 -7.45 -13.90 11.75
N ILE A 204 -6.42 -14.18 10.96
CA ILE A 204 -6.54 -14.64 9.58
C ILE A 204 -5.85 -15.99 9.30
N GLY A 205 -5.43 -16.70 10.35
CA GLY A 205 -4.83 -18.03 10.27
C GLY A 205 -3.32 -18.03 10.04
N PRO A 206 -2.70 -19.23 9.99
CA PRO A 206 -1.25 -19.35 9.89
C PRO A 206 -0.68 -18.58 8.70
N LEU A 207 0.44 -17.85 8.89
CA LEU A 207 0.98 -16.93 7.88
C LEU A 207 1.22 -17.62 6.53
N GLN A 208 1.73 -18.85 6.54
CA GLN A 208 2.00 -19.66 5.35
C GLN A 208 0.74 -20.04 4.53
N ASN A 209 -0.46 -19.84 5.09
CA ASN A 209 -1.72 -20.10 4.40
C ASN A 209 -2.33 -18.82 3.82
N ILE A 210 -1.81 -17.64 4.16
CA ILE A 210 -2.30 -16.37 3.62
C ILE A 210 -1.99 -16.34 2.14
N VAL A 211 -3.01 -16.05 1.34
CA VAL A 211 -2.89 -15.91 -0.11
C VAL A 211 -2.87 -14.42 -0.45
N ILE A 212 -1.83 -14.01 -1.17
CA ILE A 212 -1.62 -12.63 -1.62
C ILE A 212 -1.68 -12.56 -3.15
N ARG A 213 -2.17 -11.45 -3.70
CA ARG A 213 -2.14 -11.22 -5.15
C ARG A 213 -0.70 -11.07 -5.62
N VAL A 214 -0.49 -11.38 -6.90
CA VAL A 214 0.75 -11.17 -7.63
C VAL A 214 0.41 -10.37 -8.89
N ILE A 215 1.07 -9.22 -9.06
CA ILE A 215 0.99 -8.44 -10.30
C ILE A 215 2.07 -8.98 -11.24
N MET A 216 1.64 -9.63 -12.32
CA MET A 216 2.53 -10.12 -13.37
C MET A 216 2.81 -9.08 -14.44
N ARG A 217 1.79 -8.30 -14.73
CA ARG A 217 1.74 -7.29 -15.76
C ARG A 217 0.74 -6.25 -15.31
N ASP A 218 0.91 -5.05 -15.82
CA ASP A 218 -0.01 -3.99 -15.52
C ASP A 218 -1.40 -4.20 -16.11
N THR A 219 -2.43 -3.83 -15.36
CA THR A 219 -3.82 -3.84 -15.81
C THR A 219 -4.04 -3.04 -17.10
N PHE A 220 -3.33 -1.92 -17.26
CA PHE A 220 -3.37 -1.12 -18.48
C PHE A 220 -2.91 -1.91 -19.71
N ASP A 221 -1.87 -2.73 -19.59
CA ASP A 221 -1.34 -3.51 -20.70
C ASP A 221 -2.35 -4.58 -21.14
N TYR A 222 -3.02 -5.23 -20.19
CA TYR A 222 -4.11 -6.17 -20.48
C TYR A 222 -5.28 -5.48 -21.19
N SER A 223 -5.67 -4.31 -20.69
CA SER A 223 -6.81 -3.55 -21.20
C SER A 223 -6.57 -3.07 -22.64
N ASN A 224 -5.32 -2.73 -22.97
CA ASN A 224 -4.92 -2.22 -24.28
C ASN A 224 -4.27 -3.29 -25.18
N LYS A 225 -4.21 -4.56 -24.75
CA LYS A 225 -3.58 -5.66 -25.48
C LYS A 225 -2.12 -5.38 -25.86
N ILE A 226 -1.38 -4.70 -25.00
CA ILE A 226 0.02 -4.35 -25.24
C ILE A 226 0.87 -5.62 -25.18
N ASP A 227 1.68 -5.85 -26.22
CA ASP A 227 2.60 -7.00 -26.33
C ASP A 227 1.92 -8.37 -26.09
N ILE A 228 0.72 -8.56 -26.64
CA ILE A 228 -0.07 -9.80 -26.44
C ILE A 228 0.66 -11.08 -26.87
N ASP A 229 1.58 -10.97 -27.83
CA ASP A 229 2.46 -12.04 -28.29
C ASP A 229 3.48 -12.49 -27.23
N LYS A 230 3.73 -11.65 -26.22
CA LYS A 230 4.62 -11.92 -25.08
C LYS A 230 3.87 -12.34 -23.82
N TRP A 231 2.55 -12.51 -23.88
CA TRP A 231 1.77 -12.95 -22.72
C TRP A 231 1.96 -14.45 -22.49
N HIS A 232 2.05 -14.82 -21.22
CA HIS A 232 2.11 -16.21 -20.81
C HIS A 232 0.81 -16.95 -21.16
N PRO A 233 0.86 -18.26 -21.42
CA PRO A 233 -0.33 -19.06 -21.69
C PRO A 233 -1.42 -18.91 -20.62
N GLU A 234 -1.03 -18.83 -19.34
CA GLU A 234 -1.93 -18.63 -18.21
C GLU A 234 -2.59 -17.24 -18.18
N GLU A 235 -1.92 -16.19 -18.70
CA GLU A 235 -2.54 -14.87 -18.92
C GLU A 235 -3.60 -14.98 -20.03
N LEU A 236 -3.24 -15.62 -21.16
CA LEU A 236 -4.12 -15.77 -22.32
C LEU A 236 -5.38 -16.58 -22.01
N VAL A 237 -5.28 -17.64 -21.20
CA VAL A 237 -6.44 -18.45 -20.79
C VAL A 237 -7.47 -17.59 -20.04
N GLN A 238 -7.03 -16.79 -19.07
CA GLN A 238 -7.91 -15.90 -18.31
C GLN A 238 -8.45 -14.77 -19.17
N TYR A 239 -7.61 -14.19 -20.03
CA TYR A 239 -8.02 -13.10 -20.92
C TYR A 239 -9.07 -13.54 -21.94
N ASN A 240 -8.90 -14.72 -22.55
CA ASN A 240 -9.86 -15.28 -23.50
C ASN A 240 -11.24 -15.59 -22.86
N ARG A 241 -11.29 -15.72 -21.53
CA ARG A 241 -12.53 -15.83 -20.74
C ARG A 241 -13.23 -14.48 -20.52
N GLY A 242 -12.56 -13.36 -20.84
CA GLY A 242 -13.06 -12.00 -20.62
C GLY A 242 -12.65 -11.37 -19.30
N ASP A 243 -11.65 -11.94 -18.61
CA ASP A 243 -11.11 -11.41 -17.36
C ASP A 243 -9.83 -10.59 -17.58
N ILE A 244 -9.55 -9.68 -16.65
CA ILE A 244 -8.18 -9.20 -16.43
C ILE A 244 -7.42 -10.31 -15.67
N PRO A 245 -6.31 -10.84 -16.22
CA PRO A 245 -5.56 -11.92 -15.57
C PRO A 245 -5.11 -11.55 -14.16
N ILE A 246 -5.30 -12.49 -13.24
CA ILE A 246 -4.96 -12.31 -11.83
C ILE A 246 -4.27 -13.55 -11.30
N PHE A 247 -3.25 -13.34 -10.48
CA PHE A 247 -2.40 -14.40 -9.96
C PHE A 247 -2.24 -14.23 -8.47
N TYR A 248 -1.93 -15.34 -7.81
CA TYR A 248 -1.81 -15.42 -6.38
C TYR A 248 -0.65 -16.31 -5.98
N LYS A 249 -0.12 -16.08 -4.78
CA LYS A 249 0.77 -17.03 -4.12
C LYS A 249 0.44 -17.12 -2.64
N LYS A 250 0.80 -18.24 -2.02
CA LYS A 250 0.83 -18.32 -0.57
C LYS A 250 2.04 -17.53 -0.05
N LEU A 251 1.90 -16.92 1.11
CA LEU A 251 3.00 -16.20 1.73
C LEU A 251 4.15 -17.15 2.04
N GLY A 252 5.36 -16.80 1.59
CA GLY A 252 6.55 -17.66 1.64
C GLY A 252 6.56 -18.83 0.64
N ALA A 253 5.55 -18.96 -0.22
CA ALA A 253 5.62 -19.90 -1.32
C ALA A 253 6.25 -19.21 -2.54
N ASN A 254 6.97 -20.01 -3.34
CA ASN A 254 7.43 -19.56 -4.65
C ASN A 254 6.35 -19.77 -5.71
N GLU A 255 5.53 -20.80 -5.54
CA GLU A 255 4.51 -21.22 -6.47
C GLU A 255 3.42 -20.17 -6.63
N VAL A 256 3.19 -19.77 -7.88
CA VAL A 256 2.13 -18.85 -8.29
C VAL A 256 1.02 -19.66 -8.93
N PHE A 257 -0.21 -19.28 -8.65
CA PHE A 257 -1.40 -19.93 -9.17
C PHE A 257 -2.48 -18.92 -9.56
N TYR A 258 -3.45 -19.39 -10.31
CA TYR A 258 -4.72 -18.70 -10.58
C TYR A 258 -5.87 -19.68 -10.40
N LEU A 259 -7.11 -19.18 -10.44
CA LEU A 259 -8.29 -20.04 -10.31
C LEU A 259 -8.86 -20.48 -11.67
N GLY A 260 -8.96 -21.80 -11.80
CA GLY A 260 -9.75 -22.51 -12.81
C GLY A 260 -11.22 -22.60 -12.43
N GLU A 261 -11.96 -23.39 -13.21
CA GLU A 261 -13.40 -23.56 -13.00
C GLU A 261 -13.68 -24.17 -11.61
N ASN A 262 -14.79 -23.75 -10.99
CA ASN A 262 -15.18 -24.22 -9.65
C ASN A 262 -14.11 -23.99 -8.56
N ASP A 263 -13.36 -22.88 -8.65
CA ASP A 263 -12.27 -22.53 -7.72
C ASP A 263 -11.12 -23.55 -7.68
N GLU A 264 -10.89 -24.30 -8.76
CA GLU A 264 -9.72 -25.17 -8.89
C GLU A 264 -8.42 -24.34 -8.88
N VAL A 265 -7.44 -24.73 -8.07
CA VAL A 265 -6.12 -24.08 -8.04
C VAL A 265 -5.26 -24.59 -9.18
N ILE A 266 -4.93 -23.71 -10.14
CA ILE A 266 -4.06 -24.02 -11.27
C ILE A 266 -2.72 -23.30 -11.11
N TYR A 267 -1.65 -24.06 -10.93
CA TYR A 267 -0.30 -23.53 -10.80
C TYR A 267 0.30 -23.13 -12.14
N VAL A 268 1.00 -21.99 -12.15
CA VAL A 268 1.75 -21.49 -13.31
C VAL A 268 2.95 -22.40 -13.57
N LYS A 269 3.08 -22.89 -14.80
CA LYS A 269 4.08 -23.93 -15.15
C LYS A 269 5.45 -23.37 -15.45
N ASP A 270 5.52 -22.14 -15.94
CA ASP A 270 6.78 -21.51 -16.34
C ASP A 270 7.63 -21.16 -15.12
N LYS A 271 8.87 -21.67 -15.07
CA LYS A 271 9.79 -21.39 -13.96
C LYS A 271 10.56 -20.08 -14.12
N GLY A 272 10.75 -19.58 -15.35
CA GLY A 272 11.37 -18.27 -15.60
C GLY A 272 10.53 -17.11 -15.06
N PHE A 273 9.28 -17.41 -14.74
CA PHE A 273 8.30 -16.57 -14.04
C PHE A 273 8.71 -16.22 -12.60
N TYR A 274 9.38 -17.14 -11.89
CA TYR A 274 9.68 -17.01 -10.46
C TYR A 274 10.94 -16.18 -10.18
N GLU A 275 11.88 -16.10 -11.13
CA GLU A 275 13.16 -15.42 -10.94
C GLU A 275 13.00 -13.89 -10.85
N ASN A 276 11.89 -13.33 -11.33
CA ASN A 276 11.57 -11.89 -11.26
C ASN A 276 10.64 -11.51 -10.10
N LEU A 277 10.05 -12.48 -9.39
CA LEU A 277 9.12 -12.27 -8.28
C LEU A 277 9.83 -12.47 -6.93
N GLN A 278 10.51 -11.43 -6.45
CA GLN A 278 11.34 -11.51 -5.23
C GLN A 278 10.56 -11.91 -3.93
N LEU A 279 11.31 -12.47 -2.97
CA LEU A 279 11.04 -13.20 -1.69
C LEU A 279 10.27 -12.53 -0.53
N SER A 280 9.29 -13.16 0.12
CA SER A 280 8.44 -12.54 1.16
C SER A 280 9.14 -12.05 2.46
N ILE A 281 8.60 -10.97 3.07
CA ILE A 281 9.11 -10.34 4.33
C ILE A 281 9.09 -11.31 5.53
N ILE A 282 8.13 -12.24 5.56
CA ILE A 282 7.86 -13.09 6.73
C ILE A 282 8.85 -14.26 6.87
N GLU A 283 9.55 -14.63 5.80
CA GLU A 283 10.47 -15.78 5.83
C GLU A 283 11.78 -15.53 6.59
N ASN A 284 12.13 -14.27 6.82
CA ASN A 284 13.29 -13.91 7.61
C ASN A 284 12.88 -13.45 9.00
N SER A 285 12.92 -14.36 9.97
CA SER A 285 12.87 -14.05 11.41
C SER A 285 14.02 -13.14 11.92
N LYS A 286 14.82 -12.59 10.99
CA LYS A 286 15.89 -11.61 11.19
C LYS A 286 15.62 -10.29 10.44
N TRP A 287 14.40 -10.07 9.94
CA TRP A 287 14.05 -8.82 9.27
C TRP A 287 13.89 -7.71 10.30
N ILE A 288 15.00 -7.06 10.62
CA ILE A 288 15.04 -5.70 11.13
C ILE A 288 15.50 -4.90 9.91
N PRO A 289 14.61 -4.23 9.18
CA PRO A 289 15.06 -3.37 8.09
C PRO A 289 16.06 -2.39 8.66
N ASN A 290 17.15 -2.13 7.94
CA ASN A 290 18.03 -1.04 8.31
C ASN A 290 17.21 0.26 8.15
N TYR A 291 16.60 0.74 9.25
CA TYR A 291 15.63 1.83 9.28
C TYR A 291 16.11 3.05 8.50
N ASP A 292 17.40 3.31 8.64
CA ASP A 292 18.21 4.24 7.90
C ASP A 292 17.94 4.24 6.39
N VAL A 293 18.03 3.08 5.75
CA VAL A 293 17.86 2.92 4.30
C VAL A 293 16.41 3.17 3.92
N VAL A 294 15.49 2.57 4.67
CA VAL A 294 14.04 2.69 4.44
C VAL A 294 13.58 4.15 4.51
N THR A 295 14.08 4.86 5.52
CA THR A 295 13.79 6.27 5.75
C THR A 295 14.34 7.14 4.63
N ILE A 296 15.57 6.90 4.15
CA ILE A 296 16.16 7.65 3.03
C ILE A 296 15.29 7.54 1.77
N PHE A 297 14.89 6.34 1.38
CA PHE A 297 14.09 6.15 0.17
C PHE A 297 12.67 6.71 0.30
N PHE A 298 12.09 6.68 1.50
CA PHE A 298 10.84 7.38 1.79
C PHE A 298 11.00 8.88 1.56
N ILE A 299 12.03 9.47 2.18
CA ILE A 299 12.36 10.90 2.03
C ILE A 299 12.56 11.24 0.55
N GLU A 300 13.29 10.43 -0.20
CA GLU A 300 13.54 10.63 -1.62
C GLU A 300 12.27 10.62 -2.48
N SER A 301 11.23 9.89 -2.05
CA SER A 301 9.96 9.76 -2.77
C SER A 301 8.95 10.82 -2.35
N LEU A 302 8.94 11.18 -1.06
CA LEU A 302 8.03 12.17 -0.49
C LEU A 302 8.49 13.60 -0.78
N LEU A 303 9.77 13.92 -0.63
CA LEU A 303 10.25 15.30 -0.76
C LEU A 303 9.96 15.94 -2.12
N PRO A 304 10.09 15.22 -3.27
CA PRO A 304 9.69 15.77 -4.56
C PRO A 304 8.21 16.16 -4.65
N LEU A 305 7.34 15.49 -3.89
CA LEU A 305 5.90 15.77 -3.84
C LEU A 305 5.56 17.00 -2.98
N ILE A 306 6.34 17.25 -1.93
CA ILE A 306 6.09 18.34 -0.97
C ILE A 306 6.84 19.63 -1.36
N PHE A 307 8.09 19.53 -1.80
CA PHE A 307 8.97 20.68 -2.01
C PHE A 307 9.29 20.88 -3.48
N PRO A 308 8.77 21.93 -4.15
CA PRO A 308 9.21 22.25 -5.50
C PRO A 308 10.73 22.56 -5.52
N SER A 309 11.38 22.28 -6.66
CA SER A 309 12.84 22.36 -6.86
C SER A 309 13.50 23.70 -6.50
N SER A 310 12.72 24.75 -6.27
CA SER A 310 13.15 26.13 -6.01
C SER A 310 13.36 26.45 -4.53
N LYS A 311 12.96 25.57 -3.60
CA LYS A 311 13.13 25.81 -2.15
C LYS A 311 14.29 24.99 -1.58
N ASP A 312 15.12 25.64 -0.76
CA ASP A 312 16.06 24.95 0.10
C ASP A 312 15.30 24.46 1.34
N LEU A 313 15.62 23.25 1.81
CA LEU A 313 15.02 22.62 2.98
C LEU A 313 16.12 22.12 3.90
N LYS A 314 16.00 22.37 5.20
CA LYS A 314 16.85 21.75 6.22
C LYS A 314 15.95 21.04 7.21
N LEU A 315 16.18 19.77 7.48
CA LEU A 315 15.47 19.02 8.52
C LEU A 315 16.50 18.36 9.43
N GLU A 316 16.15 18.27 10.70
CA GLU A 316 16.85 17.46 11.69
C GLU A 316 15.81 16.50 12.28
N LEU A 317 15.97 15.20 12.04
CA LEU A 317 15.06 14.17 12.53
C LEU A 317 15.76 13.36 13.63
N ASN A 318 15.10 13.22 14.79
CA ASN A 318 15.57 12.40 15.91
C ASN A 318 17.05 12.65 16.32
N GLY A 319 17.58 13.85 16.09
CA GLY A 319 18.96 14.26 16.41
C GLY A 319 20.09 13.56 15.65
N ASN A 320 19.78 12.61 14.76
CA ASN A 320 20.79 11.76 14.10
C ASN A 320 20.69 11.77 12.56
N ILE A 321 19.60 12.32 12.01
CA ILE A 321 19.39 12.45 10.57
C ILE A 321 19.30 13.93 10.22
N PHE A 322 20.25 14.41 9.41
CA PHE A 322 20.19 15.76 8.86
C PHE A 322 19.91 15.70 7.38
N ILE A 323 18.81 16.32 6.97
CA ILE A 323 18.42 16.40 5.58
C ILE A 323 18.62 17.84 5.11
N LEU A 324 19.33 18.02 4.02
CA LEU A 324 19.45 19.29 3.32
C LEU A 324 19.04 19.06 1.87
N VAL A 325 17.98 19.71 1.42
CA VAL A 325 17.69 19.85 0.00
C VAL A 325 18.20 21.21 -0.44
N LYS A 326 19.12 21.22 -1.40
CA LYS A 326 19.66 22.46 -1.95
C LYS A 326 19.70 22.40 -3.46
N ARG A 327 19.00 23.31 -4.13
CA ARG A 327 18.91 23.37 -5.61
C ARG A 327 18.53 22.01 -6.23
N GLY A 328 17.59 21.32 -5.58
CA GLY A 328 17.13 20.00 -5.98
C GLY A 328 18.12 18.84 -5.80
N ILE A 329 19.15 19.02 -4.99
CA ILE A 329 20.03 17.94 -4.54
C ILE A 329 19.68 17.63 -3.09
N LEU A 330 19.33 16.37 -2.82
CA LEU A 330 19.18 15.83 -1.48
C LEU A 330 20.55 15.45 -0.92
N PHE A 331 20.86 15.98 0.26
CA PHE A 331 21.95 15.57 1.11
C PHE A 331 21.33 15.01 2.39
N CYS A 332 21.57 13.75 2.70
CA CYS A 332 21.12 13.12 3.94
C CYS A 332 22.37 12.67 4.71
N TYR A 333 22.60 13.25 5.89
CA TYR A 333 23.61 12.79 6.83
C TYR A 333 22.94 11.87 7.84
N LEU A 334 23.42 10.65 7.91
CA LEU A 334 22.87 9.63 8.77
C LEU A 334 24.03 8.86 9.39
N ASN A 335 24.12 8.85 10.72
CA ASN A 335 25.18 8.15 11.45
C ASN A 335 26.59 8.53 10.91
N ASN A 336 26.81 9.83 10.69
CA ASN A 336 28.03 10.42 10.09
C ASN A 336 28.36 9.99 8.65
N LYS A 337 27.44 9.32 7.95
CA LYS A 337 27.57 8.98 6.53
C LYS A 337 26.73 9.95 5.69
N LEU A 338 27.34 10.52 4.66
CA LEU A 338 26.66 11.39 3.71
C LEU A 338 26.12 10.59 2.54
N PHE A 339 24.81 10.66 2.35
CA PHE A 339 24.10 10.22 1.16
C PHE A 339 23.75 11.43 0.31
N LYS A 340 24.05 11.37 -0.99
CA LYS A 340 23.80 12.46 -1.93
C LYS A 340 23.02 11.93 -3.13
N ARG A 341 21.88 12.54 -3.44
CA ARG A 341 21.06 12.18 -4.61
C ARG A 341 20.49 13.41 -5.29
N LYS A 342 20.46 13.41 -6.62
CA LYS A 342 19.75 14.43 -7.38
C LYS A 342 18.26 14.08 -7.38
N LEU A 343 17.41 14.99 -6.92
CA LEU A 343 15.97 14.81 -6.99
C LEU A 343 15.50 15.16 -8.40
N ASN A 344 14.69 14.29 -8.99
CA ASN A 344 14.10 14.56 -10.30
C ASN A 344 12.72 15.19 -10.12
N TYR A 345 12.64 16.50 -10.41
CA TYR A 345 11.40 17.29 -10.33
C TYR A 345 10.66 17.41 -11.65
N GLU A 346 11.23 16.92 -12.75
CA GLU A 346 10.65 17.12 -14.09
C GLU A 346 9.26 16.46 -14.18
N ASN A 347 9.04 15.37 -13.44
CA ASN A 347 7.75 14.68 -13.36
C ASN A 347 6.68 15.41 -12.51
N PHE A 348 6.98 16.57 -11.91
CA PHE A 348 6.05 17.25 -10.99
C PHE A 348 5.62 18.63 -11.47
N LYS A 349 6.11 19.09 -12.63
CA LYS A 349 5.87 20.45 -13.14
C LYS A 349 4.59 20.60 -13.96
N GLU A 350 3.89 19.50 -14.30
CA GLU A 350 2.78 19.49 -15.27
C GLU A 350 1.41 19.07 -14.71
N SER A 351 1.26 18.93 -13.38
CA SER A 351 -0.01 18.52 -12.74
C SER A 351 -0.83 19.69 -12.21
#